data_AF-A0A7X0E7Q9-F1
#
_entry.id   AF-A0A7X0E7Q9-F1
#
_cell.length_a   1.000
_cell.length_b   1.000
_cell.length_c   1.000
_cell.angle_alpha   90.00
_cell.angle_beta   90.00
_cell.angle_gamma   90.00
#
_symmetry.space_group_name_H-M   'P 1'
#
loop_
_entity.id
_entity.type
_entity.pdbx_description
1 polymer ?
#
loop_
_entity_poly.entity_id
_entity_poly.type
_entity_poly.pdbx_seq_one_letter_code
_entity_poly.pdbx_strand_id
1 'polypeptide(L)'
;MWRLQDGRCARQATSCLITPQAGDRVLLVCMADDSHYVLHVLSRQDKRSATLAVPGTERLSIQQGSIDVSATQTIAMRAGGEVAITALHGPLSLGAPNIFTSATESLVHTARSYVGQVEQLLFKASQLLRLHGEQVIVTARQDAKIDAERISLG
;
A
#
# COMPACT_ATOMS: atom_id res chain seq x y z
N MET A 1 11.93 26.66 -4.15
CA MET A 1 12.58 27.68 -3.28
C MET A 1 11.47 28.42 -2.56
N TRP A 2 11.58 28.60 -1.24
CA TRP A 2 10.56 29.23 -0.40
C TRP A 2 10.90 30.71 -0.17
N ARG A 3 9.89 31.56 -0.04
CA ARG A 3 10.06 32.99 0.26
C ARG A 3 9.56 33.30 1.67
N LEU A 4 10.40 33.96 2.45
CA LEU A 4 10.11 34.38 3.83
C LEU A 4 9.38 35.73 3.85
N GLN A 5 8.75 36.04 4.99
CA GLN A 5 8.02 37.31 5.16
C GLN A 5 8.92 38.54 5.07
N ASP A 6 10.19 38.41 5.47
CA ASP A 6 11.21 39.46 5.35
C ASP A 6 11.81 39.58 3.94
N GLY A 7 11.28 38.83 2.96
CA GLY A 7 11.67 38.87 1.56
C GLY A 7 12.81 37.92 1.19
N ARG A 8 13.48 37.28 2.15
CA ARG A 8 14.59 36.36 1.88
C ARG A 8 14.12 35.03 1.29
N CYS A 9 14.99 34.36 0.55
CA CYS A 9 14.72 33.05 -0.04
C CYS A 9 15.38 31.94 0.78
N ALA A 10 14.66 30.85 1.01
CA ALA A 10 15.16 29.67 1.71
C ALA A 10 14.92 28.38 0.90
N ARG A 11 15.84 27.43 1.02
CA ARG A 11 15.71 26.08 0.47
C ARG A 11 15.22 25.13 1.56
N GLN A 12 14.49 24.08 1.21
CA GLN A 12 14.20 23.01 2.16
C GLN A 12 15.48 22.20 2.38
N ALA A 13 15.88 21.99 3.63
CA ALA A 13 17.00 21.11 3.94
C ALA A 13 16.64 19.66 3.61
N THR A 14 17.63 18.85 3.21
CA THR A 14 17.44 17.41 2.94
C THR A 14 16.88 16.66 4.14
N SER A 15 17.21 17.09 5.35
CA SER A 15 16.70 16.52 6.61
C SER A 15 15.28 16.97 6.97
N CYS A 16 14.75 18.02 6.33
CA CYS A 16 13.41 18.52 6.59
C CYS A 16 12.40 17.66 5.82
N LEU A 17 11.91 16.59 6.44
CA LEU A 17 11.02 15.63 5.77
C LEU A 17 9.58 16.13 5.63
N ILE A 18 9.12 17.02 6.53
CA ILE A 18 7.79 17.63 6.40
C ILE A 18 7.87 18.73 5.35
N THR A 19 7.07 18.60 4.29
CA THR A 19 6.99 19.59 3.22
C THR A 19 6.42 20.91 3.77
N PRO A 20 7.18 22.02 3.70
CA PRO A 20 6.68 23.33 4.13
C PRO A 20 5.49 23.78 3.28
N GLN A 21 4.63 24.61 3.85
CA GLN A 21 3.51 25.26 3.19
C GLN A 21 3.52 26.77 3.49
N ALA A 22 2.89 27.56 2.63
CA ALA A 22 2.75 28.98 2.86
C ALA A 22 1.99 29.25 4.18
N GLY A 23 2.52 30.16 5.00
CA GLY A 23 1.98 30.46 6.33
C GLY A 23 2.53 29.58 7.45
N ASP A 24 3.39 28.60 7.16
CA ASP A 24 4.09 27.84 8.20
C ASP A 24 5.05 28.72 8.98
N ARG A 25 5.09 28.48 10.29
CA ARG A 25 6.21 28.95 11.13
C ARG A 25 7.31 27.90 11.04
N VAL A 26 8.51 28.31 10.70
CA VAL A 26 9.65 27.40 10.44
C VAL A 26 10.87 27.75 11.27
N LEU A 27 11.73 26.76 11.53
CA LEU A 27 13.10 26.98 11.98
C LEU A 27 13.99 27.17 10.75
N LEU A 28 14.69 28.30 10.73
CA LEU A 28 15.62 28.66 9.67
C LEU A 28 17.06 28.61 10.19
N VAL A 29 17.96 28.13 9.35
CA VAL A 29 19.39 28.37 9.49
C VAL A 29 19.87 29.32 8.41
N CYS A 30 20.65 30.32 8.81
CA CYS A 30 21.36 31.21 7.90
C CYS A 30 22.82 30.81 7.93
N MET A 31 23.37 30.54 6.76
CA MET A 31 24.75 30.16 6.59
C MET A 31 25.62 31.41 6.41
N ALA A 32 26.94 31.27 6.57
CA ALA A 32 27.88 32.38 6.39
C ALA A 32 27.90 32.92 4.95
N ASP A 33 27.47 32.13 3.97
CA ASP A 33 27.37 32.49 2.54
C ASP A 33 26.01 33.11 2.18
N ASP A 34 25.24 33.56 3.18
CA ASP A 34 23.88 34.10 3.04
C ASP A 34 22.85 33.11 2.47
N SER A 35 23.19 31.83 2.32
CA SER A 35 22.21 30.80 1.98
C SER A 35 21.33 30.47 3.20
N HIS A 36 20.05 30.21 2.96
CA HIS A 36 19.08 29.93 4.02
C HIS A 36 18.40 28.60 3.80
N TYR A 37 18.23 27.84 4.88
CA TYR A 37 17.56 26.55 4.84
C TYR A 37 16.45 26.46 5.89
N VAL A 38 15.30 25.96 5.47
CA VAL A 38 14.24 25.50 6.36
C VAL A 38 14.65 24.13 6.91
N LEU A 39 14.85 24.05 8.22
CA LEU A 39 15.19 22.80 8.92
C LEU A 39 13.94 22.07 9.41
N HIS A 40 12.97 22.81 9.97
CA HIS A 40 11.76 22.24 10.55
C HIS A 40 10.55 23.15 10.33
N VAL A 41 9.36 22.56 10.16
CA VAL A 41 8.08 23.24 10.32
C VAL A 41 7.68 23.15 11.80
N LEU A 42 7.63 24.30 12.47
CA LEU A 42 7.36 24.41 13.91
C LEU A 42 5.85 24.40 14.21
N SER A 43 5.07 25.10 13.40
CA SER A 43 3.61 25.12 13.55
C SER A 43 2.91 25.50 12.26
N ARG A 44 1.74 24.90 12.03
CA ARG A 44 0.83 25.19 10.93
C ARG A 44 -0.56 25.53 11.46
N GLN A 45 -1.18 26.57 10.91
CA GLN A 45 -2.54 26.98 11.27
C GLN A 45 -3.57 25.97 10.74
N ASP A 46 -3.48 25.58 9.47
CA ASP A 46 -4.32 24.54 8.88
C ASP A 46 -3.68 23.14 9.04
N LYS A 47 -4.20 22.34 9.98
CA LYS A 47 -3.67 21.01 10.31
C LYS A 47 -4.31 19.87 9.51
N ARG A 48 -5.06 20.17 8.45
CA ARG A 48 -5.79 19.14 7.67
C ARG A 48 -4.86 18.16 6.95
N SER A 49 -3.66 18.57 6.56
CA SER A 49 -2.72 17.71 5.87
C SER A 49 -1.25 18.05 6.12
N ALA A 50 -0.42 17.02 6.09
CA ALA A 50 1.04 17.13 6.05
C ALA A 50 1.57 16.07 5.09
N THR A 51 2.65 16.39 4.39
CA THR A 51 3.30 15.48 3.44
C THR A 51 4.74 15.23 3.90
N LEU A 52 5.04 13.97 4.17
CA LEU A 52 6.41 13.50 4.37
C LEU A 52 7.04 13.23 2.99
N ALA A 53 8.13 13.91 2.66
CA ALA A 53 8.82 13.75 1.39
C ALA A 53 10.34 13.92 1.54
N VAL A 54 11.10 13.31 0.64
CA VAL A 54 12.54 13.56 0.46
C VAL A 54 12.75 14.08 -0.98
N PRO A 55 12.63 15.40 -1.21
CA PRO A 55 12.71 15.94 -2.56
C PRO A 55 14.09 15.69 -3.19
N GLY A 56 14.10 15.26 -4.46
CA GLY A 56 15.31 15.07 -5.25
C GLY A 56 16.02 13.72 -5.06
N THR A 57 15.45 12.79 -4.31
CA THR A 57 15.99 11.42 -4.19
C THR A 57 15.21 10.41 -5.01
N GLU A 58 15.89 9.43 -5.59
CA GLU A 58 15.28 8.34 -6.37
C GLU A 58 14.73 7.22 -5.49
N ARG A 59 15.26 7.07 -4.26
CA ARG A 59 14.89 6.01 -3.32
C ARG A 59 14.81 6.51 -1.90
N LEU A 60 13.73 6.16 -1.22
CA LEU A 60 13.57 6.26 0.24
C LEU A 60 13.53 4.85 0.83
N SER A 61 14.28 4.64 1.92
CA SER A 61 14.31 3.36 2.66
C SER A 61 14.13 3.61 4.15
N ILE A 62 13.33 2.77 4.82
CA ILE A 62 13.15 2.78 6.27
C ILE A 62 13.68 1.43 6.80
N GLN A 63 14.73 1.46 7.61
CA GLN A 63 15.40 0.27 8.14
C GLN A 63 15.33 0.28 9.66
N GLN A 64 14.43 -0.52 10.24
CA GLN A 64 14.22 -0.62 11.69
C GLN A 64 13.86 -2.05 12.08
N GLY A 65 14.06 -2.41 13.35
CA GLY A 65 13.64 -3.72 13.87
C GLY A 65 12.12 -3.89 13.98
N SER A 66 11.36 -2.79 14.09
CA SER A 66 9.90 -2.77 14.10
C SER A 66 9.39 -1.46 13.52
N ILE A 67 8.27 -1.51 12.77
CA ILE A 67 7.57 -0.36 12.21
C ILE A 67 6.06 -0.59 12.40
N ASP A 68 5.38 0.37 13.02
CA ASP A 68 3.92 0.42 13.12
C ASP A 68 3.40 1.60 12.28
N VAL A 69 2.42 1.34 11.41
CA VAL A 69 1.75 2.37 10.61
C VAL A 69 0.27 2.28 10.88
N SER A 70 -0.29 3.31 11.52
CA SER A 70 -1.69 3.35 11.93
C SER A 70 -2.38 4.64 11.44
N ALA A 71 -3.64 4.50 11.04
CA ALA A 71 -4.51 5.60 10.65
C ALA A 71 -5.94 5.33 11.12
N THR A 72 -6.68 6.38 11.50
CA THR A 72 -8.07 6.26 11.98
C THR A 72 -9.09 6.04 10.88
N GLN A 73 -8.74 6.39 9.64
CA GLN A 73 -9.66 6.29 8.49
C GLN A 73 -9.10 5.39 7.39
N THR A 74 -7.93 5.69 6.85
CA THR A 74 -7.42 4.98 5.66
C THR A 74 -5.90 4.98 5.60
N ILE A 75 -5.35 3.82 5.22
CA ILE A 75 -3.97 3.68 4.72
C ILE A 75 -4.09 3.31 3.24
N ALA A 76 -3.39 4.04 2.37
CA ALA A 76 -3.39 3.75 0.93
C ALA A 76 -1.95 3.61 0.42
N MET A 77 -1.67 2.49 -0.25
CA MET A 77 -0.40 2.20 -0.91
C MET A 77 -0.62 2.17 -2.42
N ARG A 78 0.13 2.99 -3.17
CA ARG A 78 -0.01 3.11 -4.62
C ARG A 78 1.36 3.18 -5.26
N ALA A 79 1.54 2.46 -6.36
CA ALA A 79 2.72 2.55 -7.22
C ALA A 79 2.27 2.59 -8.68
N GLY A 80 3.00 3.32 -9.52
CA GLY A 80 2.83 3.26 -10.98
C GLY A 80 3.41 1.98 -11.61
N GLY A 81 4.25 1.26 -10.86
CA GLY A 81 4.79 -0.06 -11.22
C GLY A 81 4.30 -1.12 -10.25
N GLU A 82 5.14 -1.48 -9.27
CA GLU A 82 4.90 -2.61 -8.36
C GLU A 82 4.70 -2.14 -6.91
N VAL A 83 3.78 -2.81 -6.20
CA VAL A 83 3.70 -2.79 -4.73
C VAL A 83 3.96 -4.21 -4.24
N ALA A 84 5.08 -4.42 -3.54
CA ALA A 84 5.44 -5.69 -2.93
C ALA A 84 5.32 -5.60 -1.40
N ILE A 85 4.61 -6.56 -0.79
CA ILE A 85 4.51 -6.72 0.67
C ILE A 85 4.86 -8.17 0.99
N THR A 86 5.97 -8.36 1.71
CA THR A 86 6.56 -9.69 1.94
C THR A 86 6.85 -9.90 3.42
N ALA A 87 6.45 -11.04 3.96
CA ALA A 87 6.87 -11.53 5.27
C ALA A 87 7.72 -12.80 5.07
N LEU A 88 9.04 -12.71 5.35
CA LEU A 88 9.99 -13.78 5.02
C LEU A 88 9.95 -14.96 6.02
N HIS A 89 9.79 -14.67 7.30
CA HIS A 89 9.89 -15.66 8.38
C HIS A 89 8.61 -15.80 9.20
N GLY A 90 7.56 -15.04 8.88
CA GLY A 90 6.33 -14.98 9.65
C GLY A 90 5.10 -14.83 8.76
N PRO A 91 3.90 -14.88 9.36
CA PRO A 91 2.66 -14.72 8.61
C PRO A 91 2.49 -13.28 8.12
N LEU A 92 1.89 -13.13 6.94
CA LEU A 92 1.25 -11.88 6.53
C LEU A 92 -0.24 -11.96 6.91
N SER A 93 -0.67 -11.14 7.86
CA SER A 93 -2.07 -11.10 8.31
C SER A 93 -2.80 -9.92 7.67
N LEU A 94 -3.94 -10.21 7.02
CA LEU A 94 -4.84 -9.21 6.44
C LEU A 94 -6.21 -9.39 7.08
N GLY A 95 -6.57 -8.50 8.01
CA GLY A 95 -7.86 -8.52 8.69
C GLY A 95 -8.77 -7.40 8.18
N ALA A 96 -9.81 -7.75 7.44
CA ALA A 96 -10.83 -6.80 6.98
C ALA A 96 -12.17 -7.50 6.78
N PRO A 97 -13.31 -6.81 6.95
CA PRO A 97 -14.63 -7.36 6.59
C PRO A 97 -14.74 -7.71 5.11
N ASN A 98 -14.02 -6.98 4.24
CA ASN A 98 -14.01 -7.20 2.81
C ASN A 98 -12.59 -7.08 2.26
N ILE A 99 -12.17 -8.03 1.43
CA ILE A 99 -10.92 -7.99 0.66
C ILE A 99 -11.29 -8.09 -0.81
N PHE A 100 -10.95 -7.06 -1.59
CA PHE A 100 -11.17 -7.05 -3.04
C PHE A 100 -9.82 -7.20 -3.75
N THR A 101 -9.67 -8.26 -4.53
CA THR A 101 -8.50 -8.49 -5.38
C THR A 101 -8.93 -8.51 -6.84
N SER A 102 -8.35 -7.63 -7.65
CA SER A 102 -8.58 -7.58 -9.09
C SER A 102 -7.24 -7.59 -9.81
N ALA A 103 -7.08 -8.48 -10.77
CA ALA A 103 -5.93 -8.49 -11.66
C ALA A 103 -6.41 -8.36 -13.11
N THR A 104 -5.67 -7.59 -13.91
CA THR A 104 -5.96 -7.41 -15.34
C THR A 104 -5.44 -8.57 -16.19
N GLU A 105 -4.28 -9.12 -15.81
CA GLU A 105 -3.65 -10.22 -16.55
C GLU A 105 -3.82 -11.56 -15.83
N SER A 106 -3.29 -11.67 -14.61
CA SER A 106 -3.29 -12.92 -13.87
C SER A 106 -3.30 -12.67 -12.37
N LEU A 107 -3.97 -13.58 -11.65
CA LEU A 107 -4.01 -13.61 -10.20
C LEU A 107 -3.58 -15.02 -9.77
N VAL A 108 -2.43 -15.10 -9.11
CA VAL A 108 -1.83 -16.35 -8.66
C VAL A 108 -1.87 -16.39 -7.14
N HIS A 109 -2.60 -17.36 -6.59
CA HIS A 109 -2.58 -17.67 -5.17
C HIS A 109 -1.91 -19.02 -4.94
N THR A 110 -0.74 -18.99 -4.32
CA THR A 110 -0.02 -20.19 -3.91
C THR A 110 -0.08 -20.29 -2.40
N ALA A 111 -0.67 -21.36 -1.89
CA ALA A 111 -0.73 -21.65 -0.47
C ALA A 111 -0.46 -23.14 -0.23
N ARG A 112 0.29 -23.47 0.82
CA ARG A 112 0.47 -24.86 1.25
C ARG A 112 -0.83 -25.44 1.81
N SER A 113 -1.59 -24.62 2.52
CA SER A 113 -2.91 -24.93 3.05
C SER A 113 -3.80 -23.72 2.84
N TYR A 114 -4.98 -23.93 2.26
CA TYR A 114 -5.99 -22.90 2.07
C TYR A 114 -7.30 -23.39 2.69
N VAL A 115 -7.85 -22.62 3.62
CA VAL A 115 -9.14 -22.89 4.26
C VAL A 115 -9.97 -21.62 4.12
N GLY A 116 -11.05 -21.69 3.36
CA GLY A 116 -11.98 -20.58 3.16
C GLY A 116 -13.39 -21.00 3.54
N GLN A 117 -14.06 -20.22 4.39
CA GLN A 117 -15.49 -20.31 4.62
C GLN A 117 -16.14 -19.10 3.98
N VAL A 118 -16.95 -19.32 2.95
CA VAL A 118 -17.61 -18.27 2.19
C VAL A 118 -19.07 -18.64 2.00
N GLU A 119 -19.95 -17.64 2.03
CA GLU A 119 -21.38 -17.85 1.77
C GLU A 119 -21.63 -18.18 0.29
N GLN A 120 -20.92 -17.51 -0.61
CA GLN A 120 -21.01 -17.72 -2.05
C GLN A 120 -19.62 -17.73 -2.68
N LEU A 121 -19.33 -18.75 -3.48
CA LEU A 121 -18.11 -18.87 -4.28
C LEU A 121 -18.48 -19.07 -5.74
N LEU A 122 -18.00 -18.20 -6.62
CA LEU A 122 -18.24 -18.28 -8.06
C LEU A 122 -16.90 -18.21 -8.80
N PHE A 123 -16.57 -19.27 -9.54
CA PHE A 123 -15.51 -19.24 -10.53
C PHE A 123 -16.10 -19.07 -11.92
N LYS A 124 -15.75 -17.98 -12.60
CA LYS A 124 -16.05 -17.80 -14.02
C LYS A 124 -14.76 -17.87 -14.81
N ALA A 125 -14.58 -18.96 -15.56
CA ALA A 125 -13.45 -19.12 -16.46
C ALA A 125 -13.96 -19.14 -17.90
N SER A 126 -13.33 -18.35 -18.78
CA SER A 126 -13.72 -18.27 -20.21
C SER A 126 -13.12 -19.38 -21.06
N GLN A 127 -12.04 -20.02 -20.60
CA GLN A 127 -11.34 -21.07 -21.35
C GLN A 127 -11.24 -22.37 -20.55
N LEU A 128 -10.58 -22.35 -19.40
CA LEU A 128 -10.35 -23.54 -18.58
C LEU A 128 -10.43 -23.18 -17.10
N LEU A 129 -11.27 -23.91 -16.36
CA LEU A 129 -11.17 -24.03 -14.91
C LEU A 129 -10.66 -25.43 -14.60
N ARG A 130 -9.52 -25.53 -13.92
CA ARG A 130 -8.97 -26.80 -13.47
C ARG A 130 -8.93 -26.83 -11.95
N LEU A 131 -9.65 -27.78 -11.37
CA LEU A 131 -9.54 -28.15 -9.96
C LEU A 131 -8.83 -29.49 -9.88
N HIS A 132 -7.72 -29.55 -9.15
CA HIS A 132 -6.90 -30.75 -9.02
C HIS A 132 -6.41 -30.88 -7.58
N GLY A 133 -6.49 -32.08 -7.04
CA GLY A 133 -6.00 -32.46 -5.72
C GLY A 133 -6.05 -33.98 -5.57
N GLU A 134 -5.38 -34.52 -4.55
CA GLU A 134 -5.42 -35.96 -4.24
C GLU A 134 -6.87 -36.43 -4.01
N GLN A 135 -7.67 -35.58 -3.39
CA GLN A 135 -9.10 -35.78 -3.18
C GLN A 135 -9.81 -34.45 -3.46
N VAL A 136 -10.84 -34.50 -4.30
CA VAL A 136 -11.75 -33.39 -4.54
C VAL A 136 -13.14 -33.84 -4.16
N ILE A 137 -13.69 -33.25 -3.10
CA ILE A 137 -15.03 -33.59 -2.58
C ILE A 137 -15.92 -32.37 -2.77
N VAL A 138 -17.04 -32.56 -3.48
CA VAL A 138 -18.09 -31.56 -3.63
C VAL A 138 -19.34 -32.09 -2.96
N THR A 139 -19.80 -31.41 -1.92
CA THR A 139 -21.06 -31.73 -1.22
C THR A 139 -22.06 -30.60 -1.42
N ALA A 140 -23.32 -30.97 -1.61
CA ALA A 140 -24.41 -30.01 -1.72
C ALA A 140 -25.63 -30.54 -0.95
N ARG A 141 -26.37 -29.64 -0.29
CA ARG A 141 -27.60 -30.00 0.45
C ARG A 141 -28.82 -30.14 -0.46
N GLN A 142 -28.89 -29.31 -1.49
CA GLN A 142 -30.02 -29.27 -2.43
C GLN A 142 -29.59 -29.87 -3.76
N ASP A 143 -28.75 -29.17 -4.52
CA ASP A 143 -28.36 -29.59 -5.86
C ASP A 143 -26.87 -29.40 -6.13
N ALA A 144 -26.31 -30.32 -6.91
CA ALA A 144 -25.04 -30.13 -7.61
C ALA A 144 -25.30 -30.37 -9.11
N LYS A 145 -25.07 -29.34 -9.94
CA LYS A 145 -25.32 -29.40 -11.38
C LYS A 145 -24.01 -29.29 -12.15
N ILE A 146 -23.78 -30.21 -13.08
CA ILE A 146 -22.63 -30.19 -13.98
C ILE A 146 -23.19 -30.30 -15.41
N ASP A 147 -23.13 -29.18 -16.13
CA ASP A 147 -23.51 -29.12 -17.55
C ASP A 147 -22.25 -29.08 -18.41
N ALA A 148 -22.14 -29.98 -19.37
CA ALA A 148 -21.04 -30.00 -20.33
C ALA A 148 -21.45 -30.70 -21.62
N GLU A 149 -20.79 -30.38 -22.74
CA GLU A 149 -20.90 -31.18 -23.98
C GLU A 149 -20.38 -32.60 -23.77
N ARG A 150 -19.37 -32.76 -22.91
CA ARG A 150 -18.78 -34.04 -22.55
C ARG A 150 -18.33 -34.03 -21.09
N ILE A 151 -18.76 -35.06 -20.35
CA ILE A 151 -18.23 -35.40 -19.02
C ILE A 151 -17.46 -36.71 -19.17
N SER A 152 -16.21 -36.74 -18.71
CA SER A 152 -15.39 -37.94 -18.67
C SER A 152 -15.11 -38.30 -17.21
N LEU A 153 -15.51 -39.50 -16.82
CA LEU A 153 -15.27 -40.08 -15.50
C LEU A 153 -14.43 -41.33 -15.71
N GLY A 154 -13.29 -41.42 -15.03
CA GLY A 154 -12.32 -42.51 -15.17
C GLY A 154 -11.32 -42.50 -14.04
#